data_AF-R5KS07-F1
#
_entry.id   AF-R5KS07-F1
#
_cell.length_a   1.000
_cell.length_b   1.000
_cell.length_c   1.000
_cell.angle_alpha   90.00
_cell.angle_beta   90.00
_cell.angle_gamma   90.00
#
_symmetry.space_group_name_H-M   'P 1'
#
loop_
_entity.id
_entity.type
_entity.pdbx_description
1 polymer ?
#
loop_
_entity_poly.entity_id
_entity_poly.type
_entity_poly.pdbx_seq_one_letter_code
_entity_poly.pdbx_strand_id
1 'polypeptide(L)'
;MSNGYTIDTASKSYGFLMSNGYSVNLFYNPKCLSDNKVGGHYVQDMVCVNAIYDMNGLRKPNTVGKDIGFVTILYPDESSIAVAPDVVKQNTGGDFDSIGAKCSIQNKEYTPPNRDELGAMFYNNNLLGIDWNAYYWSVTPASAELGWYVAFANGYRNMATKSYGFNVRCVKR
;
A
#
# COMPACT_ATOMS: atom_id res chain seq x y z
N MET A 1 19.90 5.42 -5.73
CA MET A 1 19.31 4.28 -6.49
C MET A 1 18.53 3.44 -5.51
N SER A 2 17.33 2.99 -5.88
CA SER A 2 16.50 2.14 -5.02
C SER A 2 17.17 0.77 -4.82
N ASN A 3 17.17 0.29 -3.58
CA ASN A 3 17.77 -0.98 -3.18
C ASN A 3 16.95 -1.72 -2.11
N GLY A 4 15.83 -1.16 -1.66
CA GLY A 4 14.95 -1.75 -0.64
C GLY A 4 15.44 -1.57 0.79
N TYR A 5 16.57 -0.90 0.99
CA TYR A 5 17.22 -0.66 2.29
C TYR A 5 17.29 0.83 2.65
N THR A 6 16.52 1.66 1.97
CA THR A 6 16.49 3.11 2.27
C THR A 6 15.82 3.37 3.63
N ILE A 7 14.99 2.44 4.09
CA ILE A 7 14.37 2.48 5.42
C ILE A 7 15.42 2.15 6.47
N ASP A 8 15.67 3.11 7.35
CA ASP A 8 16.44 2.87 8.57
C ASP A 8 15.55 2.17 9.60
N THR A 9 15.78 0.87 9.82
CA THR A 9 15.04 0.06 10.81
C THR A 9 15.33 0.47 12.25
N ALA A 10 16.37 1.29 12.48
CA ALA A 10 16.65 1.91 13.77
C ALA A 10 16.04 3.32 13.88
N SER A 11 15.34 3.81 12.85
CA SER A 11 14.69 5.12 12.87
C SER A 11 13.66 5.20 13.98
N LYS A 12 13.61 6.36 14.64
CA LYS A 12 12.65 6.63 15.70
C LYS A 12 11.26 6.83 15.12
N SER A 13 10.26 6.23 15.75
CA SER A 13 8.85 6.58 15.52
C SER A 13 8.37 7.58 16.58
N TYR A 14 7.32 8.32 16.26
CA TYR A 14 6.75 9.37 17.11
C TYR A 14 5.29 9.06 17.42
N GLY A 15 4.99 8.82 18.70
CA GLY A 15 3.64 8.55 19.19
C GLY A 15 2.94 9.83 19.67
N PHE A 16 1.72 10.06 19.20
CA PHE A 16 0.84 11.13 19.65
C PHE A 16 -0.39 10.50 20.29
N LEU A 17 -0.74 10.94 21.51
CA LEU A 17 -1.98 10.58 22.18
C LEU A 17 -2.82 11.85 22.36
N MET A 18 -4.00 11.85 21.77
CA MET A 18 -4.97 12.93 21.89
C MET A 18 -5.77 12.80 23.18
N SER A 19 -6.34 13.90 23.67
CA SER A 19 -7.12 13.94 24.92
C SER A 19 -8.38 13.06 24.90
N ASN A 20 -8.91 12.76 23.72
CA ASN A 20 -10.04 11.85 23.51
C ASN A 20 -9.61 10.37 23.41
N GLY A 21 -8.33 10.07 23.60
CA GLY A 21 -7.76 8.73 23.55
C GLY A 21 -7.38 8.25 22.14
N TYR A 22 -7.59 9.06 21.09
CA TYR A 22 -7.09 8.70 19.76
C TYR A 22 -5.57 8.74 19.74
N SER A 23 -4.97 7.85 18.96
CA SER A 23 -3.52 7.76 18.90
C SER A 23 -3.01 7.66 17.48
N VAL A 24 -1.82 8.17 17.25
CA VAL A 24 -1.10 8.08 15.98
C VAL A 24 0.36 7.74 16.27
N ASN A 25 0.90 6.71 15.61
CA ASN A 25 2.33 6.44 15.59
C ASN A 25 2.88 6.77 14.19
N LEU A 26 3.78 7.74 14.12
CA LEU A 26 4.34 8.29 12.90
C LEU A 26 5.77 7.78 12.70
N PHE A 27 6.02 7.22 11.51
CA PHE A 27 7.33 6.80 11.05
C PHE A 27 7.78 7.76 9.95
N TYR A 28 8.98 8.32 10.09
CA TYR A 28 9.56 9.24 9.11
C TYR A 28 10.85 8.66 8.51
N ASN A 29 10.92 8.66 7.19
CA ASN A 29 12.09 8.27 6.41
C ASN A 29 12.64 9.50 5.67
N PRO A 30 13.66 10.18 6.22
CA PRO A 30 14.25 11.37 5.58
C PRO A 30 15.01 11.05 4.29
N LYS A 31 15.29 9.77 4.02
CA LYS A 31 16.04 9.32 2.85
C LYS A 31 15.13 8.77 1.74
N CYS A 32 13.81 8.86 1.90
CA CYS A 32 12.88 8.37 0.90
C CYS A 32 13.19 8.94 -0.50
N LEU A 33 12.88 8.17 -1.52
CA LEU A 33 13.19 8.48 -2.91
C LEU A 33 11.94 8.93 -3.66
N SER A 34 12.15 9.71 -4.72
CA SER A 34 11.13 10.02 -5.71
C SER A 34 10.84 8.80 -6.59
N ASP A 35 9.64 8.76 -7.16
CA ASP A 35 9.21 7.67 -8.04
C ASP A 35 10.09 7.56 -9.28
N ASN A 36 10.84 6.46 -9.37
CA ASN A 36 11.50 6.10 -10.61
C ASN A 36 10.48 5.37 -11.50
N LYS A 37 9.69 6.15 -12.26
CA LYS A 37 8.69 5.65 -13.23
C LYS A 37 9.27 4.74 -14.32
N VAL A 38 10.60 4.54 -14.34
CA VAL A 38 11.33 3.75 -15.32
C VAL A 38 12.11 2.65 -14.60
N GLY A 39 11.78 1.40 -14.92
CA GLY A 39 12.45 0.22 -14.37
C GLY A 39 11.93 -0.20 -12.99
N GLY A 40 12.34 -1.39 -12.57
CA GLY A 40 11.91 -1.95 -11.30
C GLY A 40 12.64 -1.33 -10.11
N HIS A 41 11.91 -1.15 -9.02
CA HIS A 41 12.38 -0.49 -7.80
C HIS A 41 11.61 -1.00 -6.59
N TYR A 42 12.06 -0.66 -5.38
CA TYR A 42 11.45 -1.11 -4.14
C TYR A 42 10.49 -0.04 -3.60
N VAL A 43 9.21 -0.38 -3.42
CA VAL A 43 8.17 0.59 -3.02
C VAL A 43 8.44 1.23 -1.67
N GLN A 44 9.07 0.49 -0.78
CA GLN A 44 9.35 0.92 0.57
C GLN A 44 10.39 2.06 0.61
N ASP A 45 11.24 2.17 -0.42
CA ASP A 45 12.16 3.30 -0.57
C ASP A 45 11.43 4.61 -0.88
N MET A 46 10.20 4.55 -1.40
CA MET A 46 9.40 5.71 -1.79
C MET A 46 8.55 6.28 -0.65
N VAL A 47 8.43 5.54 0.46
CA VAL A 47 7.61 5.95 1.61
C VAL A 47 8.41 6.93 2.47
N CYS A 48 7.91 8.16 2.55
CA CYS A 48 8.51 9.24 3.33
C CYS A 48 7.92 9.32 4.73
N VAL A 49 6.60 9.16 4.84
CA VAL A 49 5.90 9.11 6.12
C VAL A 49 4.92 7.97 6.10
N ASN A 50 4.86 7.20 7.19
CA ASN A 50 3.77 6.27 7.43
C ASN A 50 3.19 6.55 8.81
N ALA A 51 1.91 6.87 8.89
CA ALA A 51 1.20 7.11 10.14
C ALA A 51 0.21 5.98 10.36
N ILE A 52 0.36 5.22 11.45
CA ILE A 52 -0.63 4.24 11.89
C ILE A 52 -1.49 4.91 12.96
N TYR A 53 -2.80 4.92 12.79
CA TYR A 53 -3.71 5.60 13.70
C TYR A 53 -4.70 4.62 14.34
N ASP A 54 -5.20 5.00 15.51
CA ASP A 54 -6.29 4.34 16.22
C ASP A 54 -7.33 5.39 16.62
N MET A 55 -8.53 5.23 16.09
CA MET A 55 -9.67 6.13 16.30
C MET A 55 -10.73 5.54 17.25
N ASN A 56 -10.43 4.46 17.98
CA ASN A 56 -11.37 3.89 18.95
C ASN A 56 -11.36 4.61 20.31
N GLY A 57 -10.35 5.46 20.55
CA GLY A 57 -10.19 6.15 21.82
C GLY A 57 -9.88 5.18 22.96
N LEU A 58 -10.55 5.36 24.11
CA LEU A 58 -10.44 4.47 25.27
C LEU A 58 -11.33 3.22 25.16
N ARG A 59 -12.13 3.07 24.09
CA ARG A 59 -12.99 1.90 23.88
C ARG A 59 -12.14 0.72 23.44
N LYS A 60 -12.51 -0.49 23.87
CA LYS A 60 -11.85 -1.76 23.50
C LYS A 60 -12.91 -2.75 23.02
N PRO A 61 -12.59 -3.69 22.12
CA PRO A 61 -11.28 -3.93 21.47
C PRO A 61 -11.06 -3.07 20.21
N ASN A 62 -9.79 -2.85 19.85
CA ASN A 62 -9.39 -2.11 18.63
C ASN A 62 -9.18 -3.10 17.49
N THR A 63 -9.74 -2.79 16.31
CA THR A 63 -9.68 -3.70 15.15
C THR A 63 -9.09 -3.00 13.93
N VAL A 64 -8.11 -3.64 13.27
CA VAL A 64 -7.54 -3.16 12.00
C VAL A 64 -8.60 -3.18 10.89
N GLY A 65 -8.67 -2.10 10.11
CA GLY A 65 -9.65 -1.89 9.05
C GLY A 65 -11.02 -1.42 9.57
N LYS A 66 -11.12 -1.09 10.87
CA LYS A 66 -12.31 -0.50 11.48
C LYS A 66 -11.92 0.72 12.31
N ASP A 67 -11.12 0.49 13.34
CA ASP A 67 -10.70 1.53 14.28
C ASP A 67 -9.21 1.89 14.10
N ILE A 68 -8.40 0.90 13.69
CA ILE A 68 -6.99 1.08 13.35
C ILE A 68 -6.83 1.14 11.83
N GLY A 69 -6.14 2.16 11.35
CA GLY A 69 -5.81 2.34 9.94
C GLY A 69 -4.42 2.96 9.75
N PHE A 70 -4.09 3.31 8.51
CA PHE A 70 -2.84 3.96 8.20
C PHE A 70 -3.01 5.01 7.09
N VAL A 71 -2.12 5.99 7.10
CA VAL A 71 -1.91 6.94 6.01
C VAL A 71 -0.43 6.85 5.61
N THR A 72 -0.18 6.60 4.34
CA THR A 72 1.17 6.53 3.79
C THR A 72 1.38 7.71 2.85
N ILE A 73 2.40 8.51 3.12
CA ILE A 73 2.83 9.62 2.27
C ILE A 73 4.06 9.16 1.49
N LEU A 74 3.94 9.17 0.16
CA LEU A 74 5.00 8.78 -0.76
C LEU A 74 5.59 10.01 -1.44
N TYR A 75 6.87 9.89 -1.78
CA TYR A 75 7.70 10.82 -2.55
C TYR A 75 8.06 12.12 -1.81
N PRO A 76 9.33 12.57 -1.88
CA PRO A 76 9.82 13.77 -1.18
C PRO A 76 9.65 15.08 -1.98
N ASP A 77 9.12 15.01 -3.21
CA ASP A 77 9.08 16.13 -4.15
C ASP A 77 7.64 16.61 -4.43
N GLU A 78 7.46 17.41 -5.49
CA GLU A 78 6.16 17.95 -5.91
C GLU A 78 5.11 16.87 -6.27
N SER A 79 5.54 15.62 -6.48
CA SER A 79 4.65 14.48 -6.71
C SER A 79 4.13 13.82 -5.44
N SER A 80 4.44 14.40 -4.26
CA SER A 80 4.01 13.90 -2.95
C SER A 80 2.51 13.59 -2.91
N ILE A 81 2.18 12.38 -2.48
CA ILE A 81 0.79 11.90 -2.37
C ILE A 81 0.56 11.17 -1.06
N ALA A 82 -0.59 11.40 -0.45
CA ALA A 82 -1.06 10.67 0.72
C ALA A 82 -2.13 9.65 0.31
N VAL A 83 -1.95 8.38 0.69
CA VAL A 83 -2.92 7.31 0.44
C VAL A 83 -3.30 6.61 1.73
N ALA A 84 -4.59 6.26 1.85
CA ALA A 84 -5.16 5.56 3.01
C ALA A 84 -6.23 4.56 2.52
N PRO A 85 -5.83 3.49 1.81
CA PRO A 85 -6.79 2.55 1.23
C PRO A 85 -7.54 1.76 2.30
N ASP A 86 -8.86 1.62 2.15
CA ASP A 86 -9.68 0.68 2.93
C ASP A 86 -9.56 -0.72 2.31
N VAL A 87 -8.60 -1.50 2.80
CA VAL A 87 -8.18 -2.77 2.18
C VAL A 87 -9.11 -3.92 2.55
N VAL A 88 -9.66 -4.57 1.53
CA VAL A 88 -10.50 -5.77 1.68
C VAL A 88 -9.63 -6.98 2.03
N LYS A 89 -10.11 -7.81 2.96
CA LYS A 89 -9.34 -8.97 3.48
C LYS A 89 -9.21 -10.13 2.49
N GLN A 90 -10.10 -10.22 1.50
CA GLN A 90 -10.13 -11.30 0.54
C GLN A 90 -9.24 -10.97 -0.68
N ASN A 91 -8.45 -11.96 -1.12
CA ASN A 91 -7.78 -11.88 -2.42
C ASN A 91 -8.79 -12.18 -3.54
N THR A 92 -8.63 -11.52 -4.66
CA THR A 92 -9.05 -11.99 -5.98
C THR A 92 -7.83 -12.02 -6.91
N GLY A 93 -8.00 -12.29 -8.19
CA GLY A 93 -6.88 -12.24 -9.13
C GLY A 93 -7.26 -12.63 -10.55
N GLY A 94 -6.46 -12.23 -11.52
CA GLY A 94 -6.71 -12.43 -12.95
C GLY A 94 -5.69 -11.68 -13.80
N ASP A 95 -5.89 -11.71 -15.12
CA ASP A 95 -5.22 -10.78 -16.03
C ASP A 95 -5.57 -9.33 -15.66
N PHE A 96 -4.69 -8.40 -16.04
CA PHE A 96 -4.78 -6.99 -15.68
C PHE A 96 -6.12 -6.35 -16.08
N ASP A 97 -6.68 -6.72 -17.23
CA ASP A 97 -7.91 -6.10 -17.73
C ASP A 97 -9.16 -6.62 -17.01
N SER A 98 -9.11 -7.84 -16.47
CA SER A 98 -10.20 -8.45 -15.71
C SER A 98 -10.31 -7.99 -14.25
N ILE A 99 -9.25 -7.45 -13.64
CA ILE A 99 -9.19 -7.21 -12.19
C ILE A 99 -10.27 -6.24 -11.69
N GLY A 100 -10.61 -5.23 -12.49
CA GLY A 100 -11.66 -4.27 -12.16
C GLY A 100 -13.00 -4.96 -11.95
N ALA A 101 -13.43 -5.75 -12.93
CA ALA A 101 -14.65 -6.52 -12.85
C ALA A 101 -14.64 -7.50 -11.68
N LYS A 102 -13.50 -8.15 -11.39
CA LYS A 102 -13.39 -9.10 -10.28
C LYS A 102 -13.58 -8.45 -8.91
N CYS A 103 -13.05 -7.25 -8.68
CA CYS A 103 -13.34 -6.51 -7.46
C CYS A 103 -14.82 -6.15 -7.38
N SER A 104 -15.40 -5.62 -8.46
CA SER A 104 -16.81 -5.20 -8.47
C SER A 104 -17.82 -6.36 -8.31
N ILE A 105 -17.45 -7.59 -8.72
CA ILE A 105 -18.25 -8.81 -8.48
C ILE A 105 -18.30 -9.16 -6.99
N GLN A 106 -17.21 -8.96 -6.24
CA GLN A 106 -17.21 -9.19 -4.80
C GLN A 106 -18.12 -8.20 -4.08
N ASN A 107 -18.04 -6.92 -4.46
CA ASN A 107 -18.94 -5.87 -4.02
C ASN A 107 -18.84 -4.69 -5.00
N LYS A 108 -19.95 -4.02 -5.30
CA LYS A 108 -19.98 -2.87 -6.20
C LYS A 108 -19.15 -1.67 -5.72
N GLU A 109 -18.92 -1.57 -4.40
CA GLU A 109 -18.07 -0.53 -3.78
C GLU A 109 -16.57 -0.89 -3.85
N TYR A 110 -16.21 -2.07 -4.35
CA TYR A 110 -14.83 -2.52 -4.41
C TYR A 110 -14.21 -2.23 -5.76
N THR A 111 -13.00 -1.69 -5.70
CA THR A 111 -12.17 -1.39 -6.87
C THR A 111 -10.74 -1.90 -6.64
N PRO A 112 -9.95 -2.18 -7.69
CA PRO A 112 -8.55 -2.52 -7.49
C PRO A 112 -7.74 -1.29 -7.05
N PRO A 113 -6.65 -1.48 -6.29
CA PRO A 113 -5.82 -0.38 -5.82
C PRO A 113 -5.08 0.24 -7.00
N ASN A 114 -4.86 1.55 -6.96
CA ASN A 114 -3.86 2.20 -7.81
C ASN A 114 -2.44 1.81 -7.35
N ARG A 115 -1.43 2.21 -8.13
CA ARG A 115 -0.04 1.83 -7.88
C ARG A 115 0.48 2.28 -6.51
N ASP A 116 0.07 3.45 -6.04
CA ASP A 116 0.53 4.05 -4.79
C ASP A 116 -0.18 3.43 -3.58
N GLU A 117 -1.50 3.20 -3.69
CA GLU A 117 -2.28 2.41 -2.73
C GLU A 117 -1.66 1.02 -2.55
N LEU A 118 -1.31 0.33 -3.64
CA LEU A 118 -0.66 -0.98 -3.57
C LEU A 118 0.71 -0.94 -2.88
N GLY A 119 1.48 0.14 -3.09
CA GLY A 119 2.75 0.36 -2.39
C GLY A 119 2.55 0.53 -0.89
N ALA A 120 1.55 1.33 -0.49
CA ALA A 120 1.18 1.53 0.91
C ALA A 120 0.68 0.25 1.58
N MET A 121 -0.04 -0.60 0.83
CA MET A 121 -0.48 -1.91 1.29
C MET A 121 0.69 -2.86 1.54
N PHE A 122 1.69 -2.87 0.67
CA PHE A 122 2.92 -3.64 0.92
C PHE A 122 3.63 -3.14 2.18
N TYR A 123 3.81 -1.82 2.31
CA TYR A 123 4.49 -1.22 3.47
C TYR A 123 3.80 -1.58 4.80
N ASN A 124 2.47 -1.74 4.79
CA ASN A 124 1.66 -2.08 5.94
C ASN A 124 1.14 -3.53 5.92
N ASN A 125 1.80 -4.44 5.19
CA ASN A 125 1.33 -5.81 4.96
C ASN A 125 1.10 -6.60 6.27
N ASN A 126 1.98 -6.44 7.25
CA ASN A 126 1.87 -7.07 8.57
C ASN A 126 0.63 -6.60 9.33
N LEU A 127 0.32 -5.29 9.25
CA LEU A 127 -0.89 -4.73 9.85
C LEU A 127 -2.14 -5.30 9.17
N LEU A 128 -2.09 -5.45 7.84
CA LEU A 128 -3.17 -5.96 7.02
C LEU A 128 -3.33 -7.49 7.05
N GLY A 129 -2.41 -8.23 7.66
CA GLY A 129 -2.39 -9.70 7.66
C GLY A 129 -2.26 -10.29 6.24
N ILE A 130 -1.40 -9.69 5.41
CA ILE A 130 -1.10 -10.18 4.06
C ILE A 130 0.18 -11.03 4.13
N ASP A 131 0.00 -12.31 4.44
CA ASP A 131 1.13 -13.22 4.72
C ASP A 131 1.64 -13.98 3.48
N TRP A 132 1.06 -13.72 2.31
CA TRP A 132 1.36 -14.46 1.09
C TRP A 132 2.37 -13.74 0.20
N ASN A 133 3.54 -14.37 0.04
CA ASN A 133 4.54 -14.01 -0.97
C ASN A 133 3.99 -14.26 -2.38
N ALA A 134 3.37 -13.24 -2.96
CA ALA A 134 2.82 -13.27 -4.30
C ALA A 134 3.00 -11.94 -5.03
N TYR A 135 2.65 -11.92 -6.31
CA TYR A 135 2.54 -10.70 -7.11
C TYR A 135 1.13 -10.15 -7.02
N TYR A 136 1.03 -8.84 -6.87
CA TYR A 136 -0.23 -8.13 -6.79
C TYR A 136 -0.31 -7.05 -7.87
N TRP A 137 -1.42 -7.03 -8.61
CA TRP A 137 -1.70 -5.99 -9.59
C TRP A 137 -2.14 -4.69 -8.93
N SER A 138 -1.73 -3.58 -9.54
CA SER A 138 -2.44 -2.30 -9.43
C SER A 138 -3.29 -2.09 -10.68
N VAL A 139 -4.31 -1.22 -10.61
CA VAL A 139 -5.10 -0.81 -11.78
C VAL A 139 -4.39 0.23 -12.66
N THR A 140 -3.25 0.75 -12.22
CA THR A 140 -2.50 1.76 -12.97
C THR A 140 -1.77 1.10 -14.15
N PRO A 141 -2.09 1.44 -15.41
CA PRO A 141 -1.36 0.90 -16.55
C PRO A 141 0.06 1.47 -16.60
N ALA A 142 1.03 0.66 -17.04
CA ALA A 142 2.38 1.14 -17.32
C ALA A 142 2.54 1.53 -18.80
N SER A 143 1.94 0.74 -19.69
CA SER A 143 1.80 1.03 -21.12
C SER A 143 0.50 0.39 -21.65
N ALA A 144 0.36 0.32 -22.98
CA ALA A 144 -0.73 -0.42 -23.60
C ALA A 144 -0.67 -1.92 -23.24
N GLU A 145 0.52 -2.52 -23.24
CA GLU A 145 0.74 -3.97 -23.04
C GLU A 145 1.14 -4.35 -21.61
N LEU A 146 1.61 -3.38 -20.81
CA LEU A 146 2.17 -3.63 -19.49
C LEU A 146 1.32 -3.00 -18.36
N GLY A 147 1.21 -3.74 -17.25
CA GLY A 147 0.64 -3.26 -15.99
C GLY A 147 1.69 -3.16 -14.88
N TRP A 148 1.43 -2.35 -13.86
CA TRP A 148 2.29 -2.27 -12.66
C TRP A 148 1.87 -3.30 -11.62
N TYR A 149 2.83 -4.06 -11.10
CA TYR A 149 2.65 -4.99 -9.99
C TYR A 149 3.66 -4.75 -8.87
N VAL A 150 3.37 -5.27 -7.68
CA VAL A 150 4.31 -5.34 -6.54
C VAL A 150 4.46 -6.78 -6.08
N ALA A 151 5.71 -7.22 -5.88
CA ALA A 151 6.03 -8.49 -5.25
C ALA A 151 5.99 -8.34 -3.72
N PHE A 152 5.02 -8.97 -3.08
CA PHE A 152 4.84 -8.86 -1.62
C PHE A 152 5.88 -9.63 -0.81
N ALA A 153 6.76 -10.39 -1.47
CA ALA A 153 7.90 -11.03 -0.82
C ALA A 153 8.99 -10.05 -0.38
N ASN A 154 9.14 -8.91 -1.08
CA ASN A 154 10.24 -7.97 -0.83
C ASN A 154 9.96 -6.51 -1.20
N GLY A 155 8.78 -6.20 -1.72
CA GLY A 155 8.38 -4.84 -2.10
C GLY A 155 8.86 -4.42 -3.47
N TYR A 156 9.41 -5.34 -4.28
CA TYR A 156 9.85 -5.03 -5.63
C TYR A 156 8.65 -4.73 -6.53
N ARG A 157 8.55 -3.49 -6.97
CA ARG A 157 7.59 -3.00 -7.97
C ARG A 157 8.22 -3.07 -9.35
N ASN A 158 7.48 -3.63 -10.31
CA ASN A 158 7.92 -3.70 -11.69
C ASN A 158 6.70 -3.78 -12.63
N MET A 159 6.98 -3.84 -13.93
CA MET A 159 5.99 -3.98 -14.98
C MET A 159 5.95 -5.43 -15.48
N ALA A 160 4.77 -5.90 -15.82
CA ALA A 160 4.58 -7.21 -16.46
C ALA A 160 3.49 -7.14 -17.52
N THR A 161 3.52 -8.09 -18.46
CA THR A 161 2.51 -8.21 -19.52
C THR A 161 1.12 -8.38 -18.90
N LYS A 162 0.15 -7.62 -19.41
CA LYS A 162 -1.24 -7.61 -18.90
C LYS A 162 -1.94 -8.97 -18.95
N SER A 163 -1.48 -9.88 -19.80
CA SER A 163 -2.00 -11.25 -19.89
C SER A 163 -1.61 -12.15 -18.71
N TYR A 164 -0.68 -11.73 -17.85
CA TYR A 164 -0.31 -12.51 -16.67
C TYR A 164 -1.35 -12.41 -15.56
N GLY A 165 -1.65 -13.55 -14.95
CA GLY A 165 -2.55 -13.64 -13.81
C GLY A 165 -1.84 -13.34 -12.50
N PHE A 166 -2.15 -12.21 -11.86
CA PHE A 166 -1.68 -11.88 -10.50
C PHE A 166 -2.84 -11.66 -9.54
N ASN A 167 -2.53 -11.64 -8.24
CA ASN A 167 -3.51 -11.39 -7.19
C ASN A 167 -3.88 -9.90 -7.14
N VAL A 168 -4.99 -9.61 -6.49
CA VAL A 168 -5.46 -8.26 -6.21
C VAL A 168 -6.09 -8.27 -4.82
N ARG A 169 -5.71 -7.31 -4.00
CA ARG A 169 -6.43 -6.96 -2.77
C ARG A 169 -7.23 -5.72 -3.07
N CYS A 170 -8.53 -5.88 -3.23
CA CYS A 170 -9.42 -4.78 -3.57
C CYS A 170 -9.44 -3.75 -2.43
N VAL A 171 -9.79 -2.52 -2.78
CA VAL A 171 -10.02 -1.42 -1.86
C VAL A 171 -11.47 -0.98 -1.94
N LYS A 172 -12.07 -0.66 -0.80
CA LYS A 172 -13.41 -0.10 -0.73
C LYS A 172 -13.35 1.40 -1.03
N ARG A 173 -14.28 1.89 -1.85
CA ARG A 173 -14.45 3.31 -2.19
C ARG A 173 -15.90 3.75 -2.03
#